data_AF-A0A6V8NY67-F1
#
_entry.id   AF-A0A6V8NY67-F1
#
_cell.length_a   1.000
_cell.length_b   1.000
_cell.length_c   1.000
_cell.angle_alpha   90.00
_cell.angle_beta   90.00
_cell.angle_gamma   90.00
#
_symmetry.space_group_name_H-M   'P 1'
#
loop_
_entity.id
_entity.type
_entity.pdbx_description
1 polymer ?
#
loop_
_entity_poly.entity_id
_entity_poly.type
_entity_poly.pdbx_seq_one_letter_code
_entity_poly.pdbx_strand_id
1 'polypeptide(L)'
;RYNFSRKMVLMPKVNVYLPEDQLRKVDDAARTLGLSRSKALQLGAAHVIQMAHIEQKKALFRQKKREILSRLRRTAEEARTELWNAQASLRETREQQ
;
A
#
# COMPACT_ATOMS: atom_id res chain seq x y z
N ARG A 1 -21.95 -20.84 -30.46
CA ARG A 1 -22.66 -21.15 -29.19
C ARG A 1 -21.69 -20.82 -28.05
N TYR A 2 -21.89 -19.72 -27.34
CA TYR A 2 -21.02 -19.32 -26.23
C TYR A 2 -21.58 -19.89 -24.93
N ASN A 3 -20.81 -20.78 -24.27
CA ASN A 3 -21.15 -21.34 -22.97
C ASN A 3 -20.86 -20.30 -21.88
N PHE A 4 -21.90 -19.61 -21.41
CA PHE A 4 -21.84 -18.85 -20.16
C PHE A 4 -21.85 -19.84 -18.99
N SER A 5 -20.67 -20.21 -18.50
CA SER A 5 -20.54 -20.96 -17.25
C SER A 5 -20.82 -20.00 -16.08
N ARG A 6 -22.07 -19.94 -15.61
CA ARG A 6 -22.42 -19.28 -14.34
C ARG A 6 -21.76 -20.06 -13.22
N LYS A 7 -20.61 -19.58 -12.71
CA LYS A 7 -20.07 -20.02 -11.43
C LYS A 7 -21.15 -19.78 -10.37
N MET A 8 -21.77 -20.87 -9.91
CA MET A 8 -22.68 -20.83 -8.77
C MET A 8 -21.82 -20.61 -7.52
N VAL A 9 -21.76 -19.37 -7.04
CA VAL A 9 -21.08 -19.07 -5.78
C VAL A 9 -22.09 -19.29 -4.67
N LEU A 10 -21.91 -20.37 -3.91
CA LEU A 10 -22.68 -20.60 -2.68
C LEU A 10 -22.34 -19.46 -1.72
N MET A 11 -23.32 -18.60 -1.39
CA MET A 11 -23.11 -17.53 -0.41
C MET A 11 -23.35 -18.09 0.99
N PRO A 12 -22.30 -18.27 1.82
CA PRO A 12 -22.49 -18.73 3.18
C PRO A 12 -23.28 -17.69 3.97
N LYS A 13 -24.21 -18.16 4.81
CA LYS A 13 -24.87 -17.30 5.80
C LYS A 13 -23.88 -17.08 6.95
N VAL A 14 -23.56 -15.82 7.23
CA VAL A 14 -22.69 -15.43 8.33
C VAL A 14 -23.48 -14.53 9.27
N ASN A 15 -23.51 -14.89 10.55
CA ASN A 15 -24.09 -14.06 11.59
C ASN A 15 -22.97 -13.17 12.16
N VAL A 16 -23.19 -11.85 12.12
CA VAL A 16 -22.26 -10.86 12.66
C VAL A 16 -23.01 -10.05 13.69
N TYR A 17 -22.46 -9.97 14.89
CA TYR A 17 -22.99 -9.06 15.90
C TYR A 17 -22.46 -7.66 15.64
N LEU A 18 -23.38 -6.70 15.53
CA LEU A 18 -23.08 -5.28 15.38
C LEU A 18 -23.76 -4.53 16.53
N PRO A 19 -23.08 -3.54 17.13
CA PRO A 19 -23.72 -2.60 18.02
C PRO A 19 -24.92 -1.90 17.37
N GLU A 20 -25.92 -1.54 18.18
CA GLU A 20 -27.18 -0.91 17.72
C GLU A 20 -26.94 0.36 16.88
N ASP A 21 -25.95 1.18 17.24
CA ASP A 21 -25.58 2.39 16.51
C ASP A 21 -25.02 2.09 15.12
N GLN A 22 -24.25 1.01 14.98
CA GLN A 22 -23.68 0.59 13.70
C GLN A 22 -24.76 -0.02 12.80
N LEU A 23 -25.68 -0.79 13.37
CA LEU A 23 -26.85 -1.30 12.65
C LEU A 23 -27.67 -0.15 12.06
N ARG A 24 -27.94 0.91 12.84
CA ARG A 24 -28.63 2.10 12.36
C ARG A 24 -27.89 2.78 11.20
N LYS A 25 -26.57 2.94 11.31
CA LYS A 25 -25.75 3.51 10.21
C LYS A 25 -25.83 2.68 8.93
N VAL A 26 -25.83 1.35 9.05
CA VAL A 26 -25.99 0.46 7.89
C VAL A 26 -27.38 0.60 7.28
N ASP A 27 -28.42 0.75 8.09
CA ASP A 27 -29.78 0.99 7.61
C ASP A 27 -29.95 2.33 6.92
N ASP A 28 -29.35 3.37 7.47
CA ASP A 28 -29.38 4.70 6.88
C ASP A 28 -28.61 4.72 5.56
N ALA A 29 -27.44 4.08 5.51
CA ALA A 29 -26.67 3.92 4.28
C ALA A 29 -27.44 3.09 3.24
N ALA A 30 -28.08 2.00 3.65
CA ALA A 30 -28.89 1.16 2.77
C ALA A 30 -30.05 1.96 2.16
N ARG A 31 -30.78 2.73 2.99
CA ARG A 31 -31.86 3.62 2.55
C ARG A 31 -31.35 4.69 1.59
N THR A 32 -30.27 5.38 1.94
CA THR A 32 -29.68 6.47 1.14
C THR A 32 -29.22 5.98 -0.23
N LEU A 33 -28.66 4.76 -0.29
CA LEU A 33 -28.12 4.18 -1.52
C LEU A 33 -29.16 3.36 -2.31
N GLY A 34 -30.39 3.22 -1.81
CA GLY A 34 -31.42 2.36 -2.43
C GLY A 34 -31.02 0.89 -2.49
N LEU A 35 -30.30 0.40 -1.48
CA LEU A 35 -29.77 -0.96 -1.40
C LEU A 35 -30.46 -1.76 -0.29
N SER A 36 -30.38 -3.09 -0.37
CA SER A 36 -30.69 -3.93 0.79
C SER A 36 -29.63 -3.75 1.89
N ARG A 37 -30.03 -3.93 3.15
CA ARG A 37 -29.10 -3.95 4.31
C ARG A 37 -27.90 -4.87 4.07
N SER A 38 -28.14 -6.07 3.53
CA SER A 38 -27.08 -7.03 3.23
C SER A 38 -26.11 -6.53 2.17
N LYS A 39 -26.60 -5.83 1.14
CA LYS A 39 -25.75 -5.28 0.08
C LYS A 39 -24.94 -4.08 0.58
N ALA A 40 -25.54 -3.20 1.37
CA ALA A 40 -24.82 -2.09 2.02
C ALA A 40 -23.70 -2.61 2.92
N LEU A 41 -23.98 -3.65 3.72
CA LEU A 41 -22.98 -4.30 4.58
C LEU A 41 -21.83 -4.91 3.76
N GLN A 42 -22.15 -5.62 2.67
CA GLN A 42 -21.14 -6.22 1.78
C GLN A 42 -20.26 -5.17 1.13
N LEU A 43 -20.82 -4.03 0.69
CA LEU A 43 -20.04 -2.93 0.12
C LEU A 43 -19.11 -2.31 1.16
N GLY A 44 -19.60 -2.08 2.37
CA GLY A 44 -18.77 -1.58 3.48
C GLY A 44 -17.61 -2.53 3.78
N ALA A 45 -17.89 -3.83 3.92
CA ALA A 45 -16.86 -4.84 4.15
C ALA A 45 -15.84 -4.91 3.00
N ALA A 46 -16.30 -4.90 1.75
CA ALA A 46 -15.44 -4.90 0.57
C ALA A 46 -14.54 -3.65 0.53
N HIS A 47 -15.09 -2.48 0.84
CA HIS A 47 -14.34 -1.22 0.89
C HIS A 47 -13.26 -1.27 1.97
N VAL A 48 -13.57 -1.76 3.18
CA VAL A 48 -12.58 -1.91 4.26
C VAL A 48 -11.44 -2.85 3.85
N ILE A 49 -11.75 -3.98 3.22
CA ILE A 49 -10.73 -4.92 2.72
C ILE A 49 -9.84 -4.26 1.66
N GLN A 50 -10.44 -3.50 0.73
CA GLN A 50 -9.67 -2.75 -0.28
C GLN A 50 -8.75 -1.71 0.36
N MET A 51 -9.24 -0.95 1.35
CA MET A 51 -8.44 0.05 2.06
C MET A 51 -7.27 -0.59 2.82
N ALA A 52 -7.50 -1.71 3.50
CA ALA A 52 -6.45 -2.46 4.18
C ALA A 52 -5.35 -2.92 3.19
N HIS A 53 -5.76 -3.40 2.01
CA HIS A 53 -4.81 -3.81 0.97
C HIS A 53 -4.02 -2.62 0.40
N ILE A 54 -4.64 -1.45 0.25
CA ILE A 54 -3.95 -0.22 -0.16
C ILE A 54 -2.92 0.20 0.89
N GLU A 55 -3.28 0.19 2.18
CA GLU A 55 -2.34 0.53 3.25
C GLU A 55 -1.15 -0.44 3.33
N GLN A 56 -1.38 -1.73 3.09
CA GLN A 56 -0.32 -2.72 2.98
C GLN A 56 0.64 -2.40 1.82
N LYS A 57 0.10 -2.05 0.64
CA LYS A 57 0.92 -1.61 -0.51
C LYS A 57 1.70 -0.34 -0.21
N LYS A 58 1.10 0.63 0.47
CA LYS A 58 1.81 1.85 0.90
C LYS A 58 2.95 1.54 1.86
N ALA A 59 2.76 0.61 2.80
CA ALA A 59 3.81 0.19 3.73
C ALA A 59 5.02 -0.42 2.99
N LEU A 60 4.76 -1.29 2.02
CA LEU A 60 5.79 -1.86 1.13
C LEU A 60 6.54 -0.76 0.36
N PHE A 61 5.82 0.20 -0.20
CA PHE A 61 6.43 1.32 -0.90
C PHE A 61 7.33 2.18 0.01
N ARG A 62 6.87 2.46 1.25
CA ARG A 62 7.67 3.19 2.25
C ARG A 62 8.93 2.43 2.66
N GLN A 63 8.88 1.09 2.73
CA GLN A 63 10.05 0.27 3.00
C GLN A 63 11.06 0.36 1.85
N LYS A 64 10.61 0.17 0.61
CA LYS A 64 11.48 0.26 -0.58
C LYS A 64 12.07 1.65 -0.75
N LYS A 65 11.30 2.72 -0.46
CA LYS A 65 11.80 4.09 -0.45
C LYS A 65 12.95 4.27 0.54
N ARG A 66 12.82 3.74 1.76
CA ARG A 66 13.90 3.79 2.78
C ARG A 66 15.14 3.06 2.30
N GLU A 67 14.98 1.88 1.72
CA GLU A 67 16.10 1.10 1.15
C GLU A 67 16.84 1.88 0.05
N ILE A 68 16.10 2.48 -0.89
CA ILE A 68 16.66 3.30 -1.97
C ILE A 68 17.42 4.49 -1.41
N LEU A 69 16.84 5.22 -0.44
CA LEU A 69 17.51 6.36 0.18
C LEU A 69 18.80 5.96 0.92
N SER A 70 18.79 4.82 1.61
CA SER A 70 20.00 4.29 2.26
C SER A 70 21.09 3.96 1.24
N ARG A 71 20.72 3.37 0.10
CA ARG A 71 21.67 3.08 -0.99
C ARG A 71 22.24 4.37 -1.59
N LEU A 72 21.39 5.33 -1.92
CA LEU A 72 21.82 6.63 -2.46
C LEU A 72 22.76 7.36 -1.49
N ARG A 73 22.47 7.31 -0.18
CA ARG A 73 23.35 7.88 0.84
C ARG A 73 24.72 7.20 0.84
N ARG A 74 24.77 5.88 0.71
CA ARG A 74 26.03 5.12 0.65
C ARG A 74 26.83 5.51 -0.59
N THR A 75 26.19 5.52 -1.76
CA THR A 75 26.83 5.89 -3.03
C THR A 75 27.36 7.32 -2.99
N ALA A 76 26.64 8.26 -2.37
CA ALA A 76 27.10 9.63 -2.22
C ALA A 76 28.35 9.72 -1.31
N GLU A 77 28.41 8.93 -0.24
CA GLU A 77 29.58 8.89 0.66
C GLU A 77 30.81 8.26 -0.03
N GLU A 78 30.59 7.19 -0.81
CA GLU A 78 31.62 6.55 -1.64
C GLU A 78 32.19 7.56 -2.65
N ALA A 79 31.33 8.22 -3.42
CA ALA A 79 31.74 9.24 -4.39
C ALA A 79 32.49 10.42 -3.74
N ARG A 80 32.06 10.85 -2.54
CA ARG A 80 32.77 11.89 -1.78
C ARG A 80 34.18 11.45 -1.39
N THR A 81 34.32 10.21 -0.95
CA THR A 81 35.62 9.63 -0.55
C THR A 81 36.55 9.50 -1.75
N GLU A 82 36.04 9.03 -2.88
CA GLU A 82 36.81 8.94 -4.13
C GLU A 82 37.31 10.31 -4.60
N LEU A 83 36.44 11.34 -4.57
CA LEU A 83 36.83 12.71 -4.91
C LEU A 83 37.92 13.25 -3.97
N TRP A 84 37.83 12.98 -2.68
CA TRP A 84 38.85 13.38 -1.71
C TRP A 84 40.20 12.73 -2.03
N ASN A 85 40.20 11.42 -2.30
CA ASN A 85 41.42 10.67 -2.62
C ASN A 85 42.04 11.18 -3.93
N ALA A 86 41.21 11.42 -4.96
CA ALA A 86 41.68 11.98 -6.23
C ALA A 86 42.32 13.36 -6.06
N GLN A 87 41.76 14.22 -5.20
CA GLN A 87 42.35 15.53 -4.88
C GLN A 87 43.68 15.40 -4.13
N ALA A 88 43.80 14.46 -3.20
CA ALA A 88 45.04 14.21 -2.47
C ALA A 88 46.16 13.74 -3.43
N SER A 89 45.87 12.76 -4.29
CA SER A 89 46.83 12.27 -5.29
C SER A 89 47.27 13.38 -6.26
N LEU A 90 46.36 14.27 -6.67
CA LEU A 90 46.71 15.41 -7.51
C LEU A 90 47.63 16.43 -6.82
N ARG A 91 47.51 16.62 -5.50
CA ARG A 91 48.41 17.51 -4.74
C ARG A 91 49.80 16.91 -4.62
N GLU A 92 49.90 15.63 -4.26
CA GLU A 92 51.18 14.91 -4.17
C GLU A 92 51.93 14.92 -5.51
N THR A 93 51.21 14.74 -6.62
CA THR A 93 51.82 14.79 -7.97
C THR A 93 52.35 16.18 -8.33
N ARG A 94 51.72 17.25 -7.83
CA ARG A 94 52.16 18.64 -8.07
C ARG A 94 53.34 19.06 -7.20
N GLU A 95 53.48 18.49 -6.01
CA GLU A 95 54.60 18.77 -5.10
C GLU A 95 55.89 18.02 -5.50
N GLN A 96 55.77 16.99 -6.33
CA GLN A 96 56.90 16.22 -6.87
C GLN A 96 57.45 16.77 -8.21
N GLN A 97 56.88 17.85 -8.75
CA GLN A 97 57.33 18.57 -9.95
C GLN A 97 58.05 19.87 -9.58
#